data_AF-A0A0F0CF53-F1
#
_entry.id   AF-A0A0F0CF53-F1
#
_cell.length_a   1.000
_cell.length_b   1.000
_cell.length_c   1.000
_cell.angle_alpha   90.00
_cell.angle_beta   90.00
_cell.angle_gamma   90.00
#
_symmetry.space_group_name_H-M   'P 1'
#
loop_
_entity.id
_entity.type
_entity.pdbx_description
1 polymer ?
#
loop_
_entity_poly.entity_id
_entity_poly.type
_entity_poly.pdbx_seq_one_letter_code
_entity_poly.pdbx_strand_id
1 'polypeptide(L)'
;MKKHFLRNLLLMVVMLSIKMSFVSFAGGSWVQDGNGWFYSTDGGGYLSNGFCEINGEWYYFNTDGYMYTGWVQGGDGRWYFMSSSGAMLRNTTSPDGKYWLDANGIWDGRTLGVSDTSSTRGLF
;
A
#
# COMPACT_ATOMS: atom_id res chain seq x y z
N MET A 1 -34.24 29.21 -10.29
CA MET A 1 -33.23 28.93 -9.24
C MET A 1 -32.99 27.44 -8.92
N LYS A 2 -33.87 26.48 -9.27
CA LYS A 2 -33.67 25.04 -8.91
C LYS A 2 -32.86 24.20 -9.91
N LYS A 3 -32.60 24.69 -11.13
CA LYS A 3 -31.85 23.94 -12.17
C LYS A 3 -30.37 23.74 -11.81
N HIS A 4 -29.77 24.70 -11.11
CA HIS A 4 -28.37 24.60 -10.65
C HIS A 4 -28.23 23.66 -9.44
N PHE A 5 -29.22 23.64 -8.55
CA PHE A 5 -29.25 22.72 -7.40
C PHE A 5 -29.40 21.26 -7.86
N LEU A 6 -30.27 20.99 -8.84
CA LEU A 6 -30.46 19.64 -9.40
C LEU A 6 -29.24 19.16 -10.20
N ARG A 7 -28.51 20.06 -10.87
CA ARG A 7 -27.27 19.72 -11.61
C ARG A 7 -26.12 19.34 -10.67
N ASN A 8 -25.93 20.08 -9.57
CA ASN A 8 -24.90 19.74 -8.59
C ASN A 8 -25.28 18.51 -7.76
N LEU A 9 -26.58 18.30 -7.49
CA LEU A 9 -27.08 17.09 -6.85
C LEU A 9 -26.91 15.87 -7.78
N LEU A 10 -27.18 15.99 -9.08
CA LEU A 10 -26.95 14.93 -10.06
C LEU A 10 -25.44 14.61 -10.19
N LEU A 11 -24.58 15.62 -10.20
CA LEU A 11 -23.12 15.42 -10.19
C LEU A 11 -22.64 14.77 -8.88
N MET A 12 -23.21 15.12 -7.72
CA MET A 12 -22.86 14.48 -6.44
C MET A 12 -23.37 13.04 -6.34
N VAL A 13 -24.56 12.72 -6.86
CA VAL A 13 -25.09 11.35 -6.90
C VAL A 13 -24.27 10.49 -7.86
N VAL A 14 -23.83 11.03 -9.00
CA VAL A 14 -22.90 10.34 -9.92
C VAL A 14 -21.53 10.11 -9.27
N MET A 15 -20.98 11.09 -8.52
CA MET A 15 -19.69 10.94 -7.82
C MET A 15 -19.76 10.02 -6.59
N LEU A 16 -20.91 9.91 -5.93
CA LEU A 16 -21.14 8.97 -4.83
C LEU A 16 -21.30 7.53 -5.35
N SER A 17 -21.84 7.36 -6.56
CA SER A 17 -21.95 6.05 -7.24
C SER A 17 -20.66 5.57 -7.90
N ILE A 18 -19.75 6.47 -8.29
CA ILE A 18 -18.47 6.10 -8.92
C ILE A 18 -17.43 5.61 -7.88
N LYS A 19 -17.61 5.92 -6.58
CA LYS A 19 -16.70 5.45 -5.51
C LYS A 19 -16.88 3.98 -5.11
N MET A 20 -17.74 3.23 -5.79
CA MET A 20 -17.97 1.79 -5.56
C MET A 20 -17.69 0.96 -6.82
N SER A 21 -16.88 1.48 -7.74
CA SER A 21 -16.23 0.66 -8.74
C SER A 21 -14.93 0.10 -8.17
N PHE A 22 -15.04 -0.96 -7.39
CA PHE A 22 -13.92 -1.90 -7.31
C PHE A 22 -13.83 -2.50 -8.71
N VAL A 23 -12.84 -2.08 -9.49
CA VAL A 23 -12.28 -3.04 -10.44
C VAL A 23 -11.87 -4.21 -9.55
N SER A 24 -12.63 -5.31 -9.62
CA SER A 24 -12.15 -6.60 -9.17
C SER A 24 -10.83 -6.79 -9.88
N PHE A 25 -9.71 -6.60 -9.19
CA PHE A 25 -8.41 -6.94 -9.74
C PHE A 25 -8.50 -8.41 -10.13
N ALA A 26 -8.17 -8.66 -11.39
CA ALA A 26 -8.41 -9.91 -12.09
C ALA A 26 -7.97 -11.10 -11.21
N GLY A 27 -8.72 -12.20 -11.31
CA GLY A 27 -8.24 -13.47 -10.82
C GLY A 27 -6.83 -13.75 -11.36
N GLY A 28 -6.12 -14.61 -10.65
CA GLY A 28 -4.74 -14.90 -10.95
C GLY A 28 -4.15 -15.90 -9.98
N SER A 29 -2.87 -16.15 -10.12
CA SER A 29 -2.16 -17.15 -9.33
C SER A 29 -0.73 -16.72 -9.07
N TRP A 30 -0.27 -17.02 -7.85
CA TRP A 30 1.14 -16.94 -7.51
C TRP A 30 1.91 -18.00 -8.31
N VAL A 31 2.97 -17.56 -8.97
CA VAL A 31 3.89 -18.42 -9.72
C VAL A 31 5.30 -18.12 -9.24
N GLN A 32 6.13 -19.16 -9.16
CA GLN A 32 7.53 -19.03 -8.79
C GLN A 32 8.42 -19.61 -9.89
N ASP A 33 9.50 -18.89 -10.21
CA ASP A 33 10.57 -19.35 -11.08
C ASP A 33 11.94 -19.25 -10.37
N GLY A 34 13.04 -19.32 -11.13
CA GLY A 34 14.40 -19.22 -10.59
C GLY A 34 14.79 -17.81 -10.10
N ASN A 35 14.02 -16.78 -10.42
CA ASN A 35 14.28 -15.39 -10.05
C ASN A 35 13.42 -14.95 -8.86
N GLY A 36 12.22 -15.50 -8.71
CA GLY A 36 11.37 -15.22 -7.56
C GLY A 36 9.90 -15.53 -7.78
N TRP A 37 9.07 -14.95 -6.92
CA TRP A 37 7.61 -15.02 -7.01
C TRP A 37 7.09 -13.90 -7.88
N PHE A 38 6.10 -14.17 -8.73
CA PHE A 38 5.32 -13.17 -9.44
C PHE A 38 3.84 -13.57 -9.40
N TYR A 39 2.95 -12.64 -9.73
CA TYR A 39 1.52 -12.91 -9.77
C TYR A 39 1.02 -12.84 -11.21
N SER A 40 0.70 -14.01 -11.77
CA SER A 40 0.10 -14.12 -13.12
C SER A 40 -1.37 -13.75 -13.04
N THR A 41 -1.82 -12.90 -13.96
CA THR A 41 -3.23 -12.51 -14.08
C THR A 41 -3.94 -13.39 -15.09
N ASP A 42 -5.23 -13.63 -14.88
CA ASP A 42 -6.07 -14.42 -15.80
C ASP A 42 -6.16 -13.82 -17.21
N GLY A 43 -5.86 -12.53 -17.35
CA GLY A 43 -5.77 -11.82 -18.63
C GLY A 43 -4.49 -12.09 -19.43
N GLY A 44 -3.60 -12.96 -18.94
CA GLY A 44 -2.36 -13.35 -19.63
C GLY A 44 -1.17 -12.42 -19.38
N GLY A 45 -1.22 -11.60 -18.33
CA GLY A 45 -0.10 -10.74 -17.89
C GLY A 45 0.39 -11.08 -16.49
N TYR A 46 1.18 -10.19 -15.91
CA TYR A 46 1.61 -10.29 -14.52
C TYR A 46 1.64 -8.90 -13.87
N LEU A 47 1.53 -8.87 -12.54
CA LEU A 47 1.65 -7.63 -11.77
C LEU A 47 3.12 -7.15 -11.74
N SER A 48 3.34 -5.86 -11.92
CA SER A 48 4.67 -5.26 -11.89
C SER A 48 4.62 -3.80 -11.45
N ASN A 49 5.77 -3.29 -11.01
CA ASN A 49 6.04 -1.90 -10.71
C ASN A 49 5.04 -1.22 -9.75
N GLY A 50 4.82 -1.82 -8.59
CA GLY A 50 4.04 -1.17 -7.54
C GLY A 50 3.33 -2.09 -6.56
N PHE A 51 2.51 -1.45 -5.73
CA PHE A 51 1.67 -2.11 -4.74
C PHE A 51 0.44 -2.74 -5.36
N CYS A 52 0.08 -3.94 -4.89
CA CYS A 52 -1.19 -4.58 -5.19
C CYS A 52 -1.73 -5.33 -3.98
N GLU A 53 -3.04 -5.27 -3.77
CA GLU A 53 -3.72 -6.04 -2.74
C GLU A 53 -4.21 -7.37 -3.31
N ILE A 54 -3.79 -8.47 -2.70
CA ILE A 54 -4.14 -9.83 -3.10
C ILE A 54 -4.66 -10.53 -1.85
N ASN A 55 -5.93 -10.98 -1.87
CA ASN A 55 -6.58 -11.66 -0.74
C ASN A 55 -6.51 -10.90 0.60
N GLY A 56 -6.58 -9.56 0.56
CA GLY A 56 -6.57 -8.71 1.76
C GLY A 56 -5.18 -8.34 2.30
N GLU A 57 -4.11 -8.84 1.66
CA GLU A 57 -2.74 -8.47 1.98
C GLU A 57 -2.10 -7.66 0.85
N TRP A 58 -1.28 -6.69 1.23
CA TRP A 58 -0.56 -5.84 0.28
C TRP A 58 0.80 -6.46 -0.07
N TYR A 59 1.12 -6.46 -1.36
CA TYR A 59 2.38 -6.92 -1.94
C TYR A 59 2.99 -5.80 -2.77
N TYR A 60 4.30 -5.80 -2.95
CA TYR A 60 4.99 -4.89 -3.85
C TYR A 60 5.72 -5.69 -4.92
N PHE A 61 5.52 -5.32 -6.19
CA PHE A 61 6.20 -5.93 -7.32
C PHE A 61 7.23 -4.96 -7.91
N ASN A 62 8.43 -5.45 -8.19
CA ASN A 62 9.46 -4.67 -8.86
C ASN A 62 9.11 -4.46 -10.35
N THR A 63 9.95 -3.72 -11.07
CA THR A 63 9.74 -3.41 -12.50
C THR A 63 9.69 -4.64 -13.39
N ASP A 64 10.37 -5.72 -12.98
CA ASP A 64 10.42 -6.99 -13.72
C ASP A 64 9.23 -7.91 -13.37
N GLY A 65 8.35 -7.49 -12.45
CA GLY A 65 7.17 -8.25 -12.05
C GLY A 65 7.36 -9.22 -10.89
N TYR A 66 8.56 -9.24 -10.28
CA TYR A 66 8.84 -10.08 -9.14
C TYR A 66 8.47 -9.40 -7.82
N MET A 67 7.88 -10.18 -6.92
CA MET A 67 7.51 -9.80 -5.56
C MET A 67 8.75 -9.41 -4.77
N TYR A 68 8.68 -8.23 -4.17
CA TYR A 68 9.76 -7.66 -3.37
C TYR A 68 9.59 -8.02 -1.89
N THR A 69 10.71 -8.17 -1.19
CA THR A 69 10.76 -8.34 0.27
C THR A 69 11.69 -7.29 0.88
N GLY A 70 11.45 -6.91 2.14
CA GLY A 70 12.21 -5.86 2.83
C GLY A 70 11.62 -4.46 2.67
N TRP A 71 12.46 -3.44 2.91
CA TRP A 71 12.08 -2.03 2.88
C TRP A 71 11.84 -1.53 1.45
N VAL A 72 10.70 -0.87 1.24
CA VAL A 72 10.38 -0.24 -0.03
C VAL A 72 9.84 1.18 0.20
N GLN A 73 10.26 2.11 -0.65
CA GLN A 73 9.67 3.45 -0.70
C GLN A 73 8.58 3.48 -1.77
N GLY A 74 7.35 3.78 -1.35
CA GLY A 74 6.21 3.91 -2.25
C GLY A 74 6.31 5.14 -3.14
N GLY A 75 5.47 5.20 -4.17
CA GLY A 75 5.37 6.38 -5.05
C GLY A 75 4.89 7.65 -4.34
N ASP A 76 4.37 7.52 -3.13
CA ASP A 76 4.02 8.64 -2.23
C ASP A 76 5.21 9.14 -1.39
N GLY A 77 6.39 8.55 -1.56
CA GLY A 77 7.61 8.88 -0.83
C GLY A 77 7.69 8.27 0.58
N ARG A 78 6.70 7.47 0.99
CA ARG A 78 6.66 6.84 2.32
C ARG A 78 7.31 5.47 2.31
N TRP A 79 7.76 5.03 3.47
CA TRP A 79 8.44 3.75 3.64
C TRP A 79 7.51 2.69 4.20
N TYR A 80 7.63 1.50 3.63
CA TYR A 80 6.85 0.31 3.96
C TYR A 80 7.80 -0.88 4.10
N PHE A 81 7.39 -1.92 4.83
CA PHE A 81 8.17 -3.15 4.97
C PHE A 81 7.38 -4.35 4.46
N MET A 82 7.94 -5.04 3.47
CA MET A 82 7.43 -6.30 2.95
C MET A 82 8.07 -7.45 3.72
N SER A 83 7.26 -8.30 4.35
CA SER A 83 7.75 -9.45 5.13
C SER A 83 8.42 -10.51 4.24
N SER A 84 8.93 -11.58 4.85
CA SER A 84 9.52 -12.70 4.09
C SER A 84 8.53 -13.44 3.19
N SER A 85 7.22 -13.36 3.48
CA SER A 85 6.17 -13.86 2.58
C SER A 85 5.78 -12.85 1.50
N GLY A 86 6.40 -11.67 1.51
CA GLY A 86 6.05 -10.53 0.66
C GLY A 86 4.82 -9.75 1.10
N ALA A 87 4.10 -10.18 2.16
CA ALA A 87 2.99 -9.41 2.70
C ALA A 87 3.49 -8.17 3.46
N MET A 88 2.86 -7.03 3.26
CA MET A 88 3.21 -5.76 3.91
C MET A 88 2.90 -5.80 5.40
N LEU A 89 3.86 -5.41 6.23
CA LEU A 89 3.65 -5.24 7.66
C LEU A 89 2.84 -3.96 7.95
N ARG A 90 1.88 -4.05 8.87
CA ARG A 90 1.08 -2.93 9.41
C ARG A 90 0.68 -3.21 10.84
N ASN A 91 0.48 -2.16 11.64
CA ASN A 91 0.21 -2.26 13.08
C ASN A 91 1.20 -3.17 13.82
N THR A 92 2.48 -3.11 13.46
CA THR A 92 3.51 -3.99 14.02
C THR A 92 4.89 -3.37 13.91
N THR A 93 5.84 -3.97 14.61
CA THR A 93 7.25 -3.60 14.56
C THR A 93 7.97 -4.40 13.48
N SER A 94 8.98 -3.79 12.84
CA SER A 94 9.90 -4.46 11.93
C SER A 94 10.56 -5.69 12.58
N PRO A 95 11.04 -6.67 11.79
CA PRO A 95 11.64 -7.90 12.33
C PRO A 95 12.86 -7.68 13.26
N ASP A 96 13.56 -6.56 13.11
CA ASP A 96 14.68 -6.17 13.96
C ASP A 96 14.26 -5.43 15.24
N GLY A 97 12.95 -5.20 15.45
CA GLY A 97 12.40 -4.52 16.61
C GLY A 97 12.59 -3.00 16.62
N LYS A 98 13.12 -2.40 15.54
CA LYS A 98 13.57 -1.00 15.56
C LYS A 98 12.56 0.00 15.02
N TYR A 99 11.62 -0.41 14.17
CA TYR A 99 10.76 0.53 13.45
C TYR A 99 9.30 0.13 13.63
N TRP A 100 8.46 1.09 13.99
CA TRP A 100 7.01 0.89 14.05
C TRP A 100 6.36 1.21 12.71
N LEU A 101 5.51 0.31 12.23
CA LEU A 101 4.70 0.48 11.03
C LEU A 101 3.25 0.69 11.47
N ASP A 102 2.66 1.82 11.07
CA ASP A 102 1.31 2.21 11.49
C ASP A 102 0.21 1.32 10.87
N ALA A 103 -1.06 1.68 11.08
CA ALA A 103 -2.20 0.93 10.56
C ALA A 103 -2.25 0.82 9.02
N ASN A 104 -1.55 1.72 8.32
CA ASN A 104 -1.41 1.72 6.86
C ASN A 104 -0.08 1.08 6.41
N GLY A 105 0.71 0.56 7.33
CA GLY A 105 2.05 0.01 7.06
C GLY A 105 3.11 1.07 6.84
N ILE A 106 2.82 2.34 7.15
CA ILE A 106 3.74 3.46 6.96
C ILE A 106 4.69 3.53 8.14
N TRP A 107 5.99 3.63 7.85
CA TRP A 107 6.98 4.05 8.84
C TRP A 107 6.95 5.56 9.02
N ASP A 108 6.88 6.01 10.27
CA ASP A 108 6.77 7.43 10.66
C ASP A 108 8.12 8.16 10.73
N GLY A 109 9.22 7.52 10.33
CA GLY A 109 10.56 8.08 10.36
C GLY A 109 11.27 7.96 11.73
N ARG A 110 10.65 7.36 12.75
CA ARG A 110 11.23 7.22 14.09
C ARG A 110 11.80 5.83 14.32
N THR A 111 12.89 5.77 15.07
CA THR A 111 13.53 4.52 15.51
C THR A 111 13.22 4.26 16.98
N LEU A 112 12.59 3.14 17.28
CA LEU A 112 12.31 2.69 18.64
C LEU A 112 13.65 2.46 19.38
N GLY A 113 13.72 2.94 20.62
CA GLY A 113 14.90 2.81 21.47
C GLY A 113 15.90 3.97 21.38
N VAL A 114 15.67 4.94 20.48
CA VAL A 114 16.32 6.25 20.57
C VAL A 114 15.35 7.17 21.30
N SER A 115 15.60 7.45 22.58
CA SER A 115 14.88 8.51 23.28
C SER A 115 15.23 9.83 22.58
N ASP A 116 14.29 10.37 21.81
CA ASP A 116 14.40 11.71 21.25
C ASP A 116 14.64 12.69 22.40
N THR A 117 15.88 13.16 22.54
CA THR A 117 16.23 14.31 23.39
C THR A 117 15.88 15.64 22.70
N SER A 118 15.13 15.59 21.59
CA SER A 118 14.70 16.73 20.79
C SER A 118 13.19 17.00 20.91
N SER A 119 12.71 17.22 22.14
CA SER A 119 11.40 17.84 22.39
C SER A 119 11.46 18.85 23.54
N THR A 120 12.46 19.73 23.49
CA THR A 120 12.37 21.05 24.13
C THR A 120 12.08 22.07 23.05
N ARG A 121 10.81 22.49 22.91
CA ARG A 121 10.28 23.75 22.33
C ARG A 121 8.86 23.48 21.77
N GLY A 122 7.77 24.02 22.30
CA GLY A 122 7.64 25.09 23.27
C GLY A 122 6.33 25.03 24.03
N LEU A 123 6.44 25.38 25.30
CA LEU A 123 5.39 26.04 26.05
C LEU A 123 5.20 27.42 25.42
N PHE A 124 3.98 27.75 25.01
CA PHE A 124 3.27 28.99 25.29
C PHE A 124 1.77 28.76 25.10
#